data_AF-A0A1B8CSZ2-F1
#
_entry.id   AF-A0A1B8CSZ2-F1
#
_cell.length_a   1.000
_cell.length_b   1.000
_cell.length_c   1.000
_cell.angle_alpha   90.00
_cell.angle_beta   90.00
_cell.angle_gamma   90.00
#
_symmetry.space_group_name_H-M   'P 1'
#
loop_
_entity.id
_entity.type
_entity.pdbx_description
1 polymer ?
#
loop_
_entity_poly.entity_id
_entity_poly.type
_entity_poly.pdbx_seq_one_letter_code
_entity_poly.pdbx_strand_id
1 'polypeptide(L)' 'MSATKTEWYKDQFLISTSQDLLQIDVITKAFNADYMYWTKGMPEDRMKKMLSKSLCFGVYILPESSSDIAGKP' A
#
# COMPACT_ATOMS: atom_id res chain seq x y z
N MET A 1 18.08 15.92 -9.30
CA MET A 1 17.44 15.14 -8.22
C MET A 1 17.21 13.74 -8.78
N SER A 2 17.91 12.71 -8.29
CA SER A 2 17.60 11.33 -8.69
C SER A 2 16.26 10.94 -8.09
N ALA A 3 15.36 10.33 -8.86
CA ALA A 3 14.08 9.85 -8.34
C ALA A 3 14.35 8.76 -7.30
N THR A 4 13.86 8.92 -6.07
CA THR A 4 13.91 7.87 -5.06
C THR A 4 13.09 6.69 -5.57
N LYS A 5 13.69 5.49 -5.61
CA LYS A 5 12.97 4.27 -5.96
C LYS A 5 11.99 3.92 -4.83
N THR A 6 10.70 4.08 -5.10
CA THR A 6 9.61 3.79 -4.14
C THR A 6 8.90 2.46 -4.43
N GLU A 7 9.25 1.79 -5.53
CA GLU A 7 8.56 0.61 -6.03
C GLU A 7 9.52 -0.55 -6.29
N TRP A 8 9.04 -1.75 -5.99
CA TRP A 8 9.71 -3.01 -6.27
C TRP A 8 8.70 -4.04 -6.77
N TYR A 9 9.08 -4.76 -7.82
CA TYR A 9 8.22 -5.74 -8.50
C TYR A 9 8.78 -7.13 -8.26
N LYS A 10 7.90 -8.07 -7.90
CA LYS A 10 8.22 -9.49 -7.72
C LYS A 10 7.08 -10.35 -8.21
N ASP A 11 7.32 -11.15 -9.25
CA ASP A 11 6.31 -12.00 -9.87
C ASP A 11 5.05 -11.19 -10.24
N GLN A 12 3.90 -11.54 -9.68
CA GLN A 12 2.63 -10.82 -9.83
C GLN A 12 2.38 -9.77 -8.74
N PHE A 13 3.41 -9.36 -7.99
CA PHE A 13 3.27 -8.42 -6.89
C PHE A 13 4.04 -7.12 -7.14
N LEU A 14 3.40 -6.01 -6.77
CA LEU A 14 4.03 -4.71 -6.56
C LEU A 14 4.14 -4.46 -5.06
N ILE A 15 5.35 -4.16 -4.58
CA ILE A 15 5.60 -3.61 -3.25
C ILE A 15 5.93 -2.13 -3.43
N SER A 16 5.18 -1.25 -2.78
CA SER A 16 5.37 0.20 -2.91
C SER A 16 5.35 0.91 -1.56
N THR A 17 6.20 1.92 -1.43
CA THR A 17 6.16 2.88 -0.33
C THR A 17 5.47 4.19 -0.72
N SER A 18 4.84 4.25 -1.90
CA SER A 18 4.04 5.39 -2.33
C SER A 18 2.78 5.50 -1.46
N GLN A 19 2.59 6.66 -0.83
CA GLN A 19 1.39 6.92 -0.04
C GLN A 19 0.12 7.04 -0.90
N ASP A 20 0.28 7.40 -2.18
CA ASP A 20 -0.84 7.58 -3.11
C ASP A 20 -1.55 6.26 -3.46
N LEU A 21 -0.88 5.13 -3.27
CA LEU A 21 -1.44 3.80 -3.50
C LEU A 21 -2.20 3.24 -2.29
N LEU A 22 -2.08 3.86 -1.12
CA LEU A 22 -2.72 3.38 0.11
C LEU A 22 -4.25 3.49 0.04
N GLN A 23 -4.93 2.38 0.23
CA GLN A 23 -6.39 2.29 0.27
C GLN A 23 -6.88 2.49 1.71
N ILE A 24 -7.25 3.73 2.06
CA ILE A 24 -7.58 4.14 3.43
C ILE A 24 -8.75 3.33 4.00
N ASP A 25 -9.76 3.02 3.20
CA ASP A 25 -10.93 2.25 3.63
C ASP A 25 -10.56 0.79 3.96
N VAL A 26 -9.71 0.16 3.14
CA VAL A 26 -9.21 -1.20 3.37
C VAL A 26 -8.35 -1.26 4.64
N ILE A 27 -7.45 -0.30 4.83
CA ILE A 27 -6.63 -0.20 6.03
C ILE A 27 -7.52 -0.01 7.28
N THR A 28 -8.54 0.85 7.18
CA THR A 28 -9.47 1.09 8.29
C THR A 28 -10.31 -0.14 8.62
N LYS A 29 -10.80 -0.87 7.60
CA LYS A 29 -11.49 -2.16 7.79
C LYS A 29 -10.58 -3.18 8.48
N ALA A 30 -9.32 -3.29 8.04
CA ALA A 30 -8.35 -4.18 8.68
C ALA A 30 -8.09 -3.79 10.14
N PHE A 31 -7.92 -2.50 10.44
CA PHE A 31 -7.73 -2.01 11.81
C PHE A 31 -8.92 -2.31 12.74
N ASN A 32 -10.12 -2.48 12.18
CA ASN A 32 -11.32 -2.83 12.94
C ASN A 32 -11.60 -4.33 12.99
N ALA A 33 -10.78 -5.16 12.34
CA ALA A 33 -10.99 -6.60 12.32
C ALA A 33 -10.49 -7.26 13.62
N ASP A 34 -11.15 -8.34 14.04
CA ASP A 34 -10.83 -9.04 15.29
C ASP A 34 -9.37 -9.53 15.36
N TYR A 35 -8.79 -9.89 14.21
CA TYR A 35 -7.39 -10.34 14.13
C TYR A 35 -6.38 -9.20 14.37
N MET A 36 -6.80 -7.94 14.29
CA MET A 36 -6.01 -6.73 14.57
C MET A 36 -6.26 -6.22 16.00
N TYR A 37 -6.26 -7.12 16.98
CA TYR A 37 -6.69 -6.87 18.37
C TYR A 37 -6.00 -5.71 19.10
N TRP A 38 -4.80 -5.31 18.66
CA TRP A 38 -3.99 -4.27 19.31
C TRP A 38 -4.31 -2.86 18.82
N THR A 39 -5.17 -2.73 17.81
CA THR A 39 -5.49 -1.45 17.19
C THR A 39 -6.99 -1.33 16.93
N LYS A 40 -7.42 -0.14 16.52
CA LYS A 40 -8.79 0.15 16.08
C LYS A 40 -8.76 1.25 15.03
N GLY A 41 -9.75 1.24 14.15
CA GLY A 41 -9.95 2.31 13.19
C GLY A 41 -10.17 3.66 13.88
N MET A 42 -9.74 4.73 13.21
CA MET A 42 -9.96 6.12 13.62
C MET A 42 -10.79 6.83 12.55
N PRO A 43 -11.34 8.02 12.85
CA PRO A 43 -11.86 8.92 11.82
C PRO A 43 -10.87 9.09 10.66
N GLU A 44 -11.41 9.19 9.45
CA GLU A 44 -10.65 9.12 8.20
C GLU A 44 -9.51 10.16 8.12
N ASP A 45 -9.76 11.38 8.59
CA ASP A 45 -8.78 12.46 8.68
C ASP A 45 -7.58 12.08 9.56
N ARG A 46 -7.84 11.42 10.70
CA ARG A 46 -6.80 10.92 11.60
C ARG A 46 -6.06 9.73 11.03
N MET A 47 -6.75 8.81 10.35
CA MET A 47 -6.12 7.71 9.62
C MET A 47 -5.15 8.24 8.55
N LYS A 48 -5.60 9.17 7.70
CA LYS A 48 -4.78 9.83 6.69
C LYS A 48 -3.56 10.52 7.30
N LYS A 49 -3.75 11.27 8.40
CA LYS A 49 -2.65 11.94 9.11
C LYS A 49 -1.63 10.94 9.64
N MET A 50 -2.07 9.86 10.28
CA MET A 50 -1.19 8.81 10.81
C MET A 50 -0.37 8.16 9.68
N LEU A 51 -1.03 7.76 8.60
CA LEU A 51 -0.38 7.13 7.44
C LEU A 51 0.61 8.08 6.77
N SER A 52 0.27 9.37 6.65
CA SER A 52 1.16 10.38 6.05
C SER A 52 2.48 10.59 6.81
N LYS A 53 2.50 10.25 8.10
CA LYS A 53 3.66 10.35 8.99
C LYS A 53 4.37 9.01 9.23
N SER A 54 4.00 7.99 8.49
CA SER A 54 4.55 6.64 8.59
C SER A 54 5.19 6.21 7.26
N LEU A 55 6.24 5.40 7.33
CA LEU A 55 6.73 4.67 6.16
C LEU A 55 5.87 3.41 6.00
N CYS A 56 4.97 3.43 5.02
CA CYS A 56 4.05 2.33 4.77
C CYS A 56 4.57 1.46 3.63
N PHE A 57 4.39 0.14 3.74
CA PHE A 57 4.68 -0.81 2.66
C PHE A 57 3.35 -1.41 2.21
N GLY A 58 2.87 -0.98 1.04
CA GLY A 58 1.72 -1.59 0.38
C GLY A 58 2.16 -2.77 -0.47
N VAL A 59 1.40 -3.86 -0.44
CA VAL A 59 1.58 -5.03 -1.31
C VAL A 59 0.33 -5.19 -2.16
N TYR A 60 0.51 -5.20 -3.47
CA TYR A 60 -0.58 -5.23 -4.45
C TYR A 60 -0.37 -6.41 -5.38
N ILE A 61 -1.45 -7.14 -5.67
CA ILE A 61 -1.46 -8.14 -6.74
C ILE A 61 -1.70 -7.39 -8.05
N LEU A 62 -0.81 -7.58 -9.01
CA LEU A 62 -0.97 -7.10 -10.37
C LEU A 62 -1.92 -8.03 -11.13
N PRO A 63 -2.75 -7.50 -12.03
CA PRO A 63 -3.61 -8.32 -12.88
C PRO A 63 -2.77 -9.36 -13.66
N GLU A 64 -3.28 -10.60 -13.79
CA GLU A 64 -2.62 -11.72 -14.50
C GLU A 64 -2.35 -11.45 -16.00
N SER A 65 -2.77 -10.30 -16.54
CA SER A 65 -2.49 -9.89 -17.91
C SER A 65 -1.58 -8.67 -17.95
N SER A 66 -0.30 -8.94 -18.23
CA SER A 66 0.54 -7.97 -18.91
C SER A 66 1.65 -8.63 -19.75
N SER A 67 1.27 -9.41 -20.75
CA SER A 67 2.12 -9.48 -21.95
C SER A 67 2.46 -8.08 -22.51
N ASP A 68 1.76 -7.02 -22.06
CA ASP A 68 1.88 -5.61 -22.46
C ASP A 68 2.43 -4.61 -21.41
N ILE A 69 2.83 -4.99 -20.19
CA ILE A 69 3.53 -4.06 -19.27
C ILE A 69 5.03 -4.33 -19.43
N ALA A 70 5.58 -3.69 -20.45
CA ALA A 70 6.96 -3.78 -20.89
C ALA A 70 7.96 -3.51 -19.74
N GLY A 71 8.95 -4.39 -19.63
CA GLY A 71 10.19 -4.14 -18.87
C GLY A 71 10.43 -5.05 -17.67
N LYS A 72 10.51 -6.37 -17.88
CA LYS A 72 11.39 -7.21 -17.02
C LYS A 72 12.85 -6.99 -17.48
N PRO A 73 13.83 -6.91 -16.56
CA PRO A 73 15.25 -6.81 -16.92
C PRO A 73 15.73 -8.03 -17.73
#